data_AF-A0A936QVV9-F1
#
_entry.id   AF-A0A936QVV9-F1
#
_cell.length_a   1.000
_cell.length_b   1.000
_cell.length_c   1.000
_cell.angle_alpha   90.00
_cell.angle_beta   90.00
_cell.angle_gamma   90.00
#
_symmetry.space_group_name_H-M   'P 1'
#
loop_
_entity.id
_entity.type
_entity.pdbx_description
1 polymer ?
#
loop_
_entity_poly.entity_id
_entity_poly.type
_entity_poly.pdbx_seq_one_letter_code
_entity_poly.pdbx_strand_id
1 'polypeptide(L)'
;MGPEMSQFLSGMKKTMEQVVMPNLTDRFAQEQAGIVAATLGFLEQIHDKVFHYELLENHLYKNLLGEVVALLDGATPPQHEVAVTLVALRTQLAAGKEDTHLRPYHFVRGANETMKEHLCTLIRNQPALPGPVRESFDALLRPFFRELEVRERAWVKPLGFDAKADELPDIDELLYRDGKLRFPGAA
;
A
#
# COMPACT_ATOMS: atom_id res chain seq x y z
N MET A 1 16.19 28.66 -6.37
CA MET A 1 15.88 27.29 -5.93
C MET A 1 14.84 27.40 -4.84
N GLY A 2 13.67 26.79 -5.00
CA GLY A 2 12.67 26.74 -3.93
C GLY A 2 13.11 25.76 -2.83
N PRO A 3 12.60 25.90 -1.59
CA PRO A 3 12.86 24.93 -0.54
C PRO A 3 12.37 23.55 -0.98
N GLU A 4 13.13 22.51 -0.64
CA GLU A 4 12.67 21.13 -0.83
C GLU A 4 11.44 20.86 0.06
N MET A 5 10.58 19.93 -0.36
CA MET A 5 9.35 19.61 0.39
C MET A 5 9.66 19.22 1.84
N SER A 6 10.72 18.46 2.08
CA SER A 6 11.23 18.11 3.41
C SER A 6 11.51 19.35 4.27
N GLN A 7 12.24 20.33 3.72
CA GLN A 7 12.56 21.59 4.40
C GLN A 7 11.31 22.41 4.70
N PHE A 8 10.36 22.42 3.77
CA PHE A 8 9.09 23.13 3.94
C PHE A 8 8.25 22.51 5.07
N LEU A 9 8.06 21.19 5.08
CA LEU A 9 7.33 20.46 6.12
C LEU A 9 7.99 20.62 7.50
N SER A 10 9.31 20.49 7.56
CA SER A 10 10.10 20.69 8.78
C SER A 10 9.94 22.11 9.33
N GLY A 11 10.00 23.13 8.46
CA GLY A 11 9.82 24.53 8.83
C GLY A 11 8.41 24.84 9.34
N MET A 12 7.38 24.27 8.72
CA MET A 12 5.98 24.40 9.18
C MET A 12 5.80 23.74 10.54
N LYS A 13 6.31 22.52 10.73
CA LYS A 13 6.21 21.80 12.01
C LYS A 13 6.87 22.60 13.14
N LYS A 14 8.10 23.07 12.91
CA LYS A 14 8.83 23.91 13.87
C LYS A 14 8.06 25.19 14.22
N THR A 15 7.44 25.83 13.23
CA THR A 15 6.62 27.03 13.46
C THR A 15 5.39 26.71 14.32
N MET A 16 4.72 25.58 14.05
CA MET A 16 3.60 25.13 14.88
C MET A 16 4.02 24.90 16.33
N GLU A 17 5.10 24.15 16.55
CA GLU A 17 5.56 23.76 17.89
C GLU A 17 6.15 24.92 18.69
N GLN A 18 6.90 25.81 18.04
CA GLN A 18 7.70 26.84 18.72
C GLN A 18 7.08 28.23 18.72
N VAL A 19 6.13 28.49 17.80
CA VAL A 19 5.50 29.81 17.66
C VAL A 19 4.00 29.73 17.91
N VAL A 20 3.27 28.84 17.23
CA VAL A 20 1.81 28.81 17.33
C VAL A 20 1.36 28.23 18.67
N MET A 21 1.71 26.98 18.97
CA MET A 21 1.26 26.25 20.16
C MET A 21 1.53 27.00 21.48
N PRO A 22 2.71 27.61 21.72
CA PRO A 22 2.99 28.33 22.96
C PRO A 22 2.13 29.59 23.15
N ASN A 23 1.58 30.15 22.06
CA ASN A 23 0.74 31.35 22.10
C ASN A 23 -0.77 31.03 22.12
N LEU A 24 -1.15 29.75 22.07
CA LEU A 24 -2.55 29.34 22.21
C LEU A 24 -2.91 29.24 23.70
N THR A 25 -4.03 29.85 24.08
CA THR A 25 -4.54 29.81 25.46
C THR A 25 -5.68 28.82 25.66
N ASP A 26 -6.36 28.45 24.57
CA ASP A 26 -7.46 27.49 24.60
C ASP A 26 -6.92 26.05 24.47
N ARG A 27 -7.38 25.17 25.36
CA ARG A 27 -6.92 23.77 25.41
C ARG A 27 -7.29 22.99 24.16
N PHE A 28 -8.49 23.19 23.64
CA PHE A 28 -8.93 22.51 22.43
C PHE A 28 -8.07 22.96 21.23
N ALA A 29 -7.80 24.26 21.09
CA ALA A 29 -6.92 24.79 20.07
C ALA A 29 -5.48 24.22 20.18
N GLN A 30 -4.94 24.07 21.39
CA GLN A 30 -3.64 23.43 21.61
C GLN A 30 -3.62 21.97 21.14
N GLU A 31 -4.67 21.21 21.47
CA GLU A 31 -4.81 19.81 21.02
C GLU A 31 -4.88 19.72 19.48
N GLN A 32 -5.69 20.58 18.84
CA GLN A 32 -5.76 20.64 17.37
C GLN A 32 -4.42 21.04 16.73
N ALA A 33 -3.72 22.02 17.30
CA ALA A 33 -2.40 22.44 16.84
C ALA A 33 -1.36 21.31 16.98
N GLY A 34 -1.43 20.53 18.04
CA GLY A 34 -0.61 19.33 18.23
C GLY A 34 -0.86 18.27 17.15
N ILE A 35 -2.12 18.03 16.79
CA ILE A 35 -2.47 17.09 15.69
C ILE A 35 -1.89 17.58 14.35
N VAL A 36 -1.96 18.88 14.07
CA VAL A 36 -1.37 19.47 12.86
C VAL A 36 0.15 19.28 12.84
N ALA A 37 0.84 19.58 13.95
CA ALA A 37 2.28 19.38 14.07
C ALA A 37 2.69 17.91 13.88
N ALA A 38 1.95 16.98 14.49
CA ALA A 38 2.16 15.54 14.32
C ALA A 38 1.96 15.11 12.85
N THR A 39 0.91 15.59 12.19
CA THR A 39 0.64 15.32 10.77
C THR A 39 1.74 15.85 9.87
N LEU A 40 2.27 17.05 10.15
CA LEU A 40 3.41 17.60 9.40
C LEU A 40 4.66 16.73 9.57
N GLY A 41 4.95 16.28 10.80
CA GLY A 41 6.06 15.37 11.07
C GLY A 41 5.90 14.00 10.40
N PHE A 42 4.67 13.49 10.32
CA PHE A 42 4.36 12.28 9.56
C PHE A 42 4.64 12.47 8.06
N LEU A 43 4.09 13.53 7.45
CA LEU A 43 4.31 13.82 6.04
C LEU A 43 5.79 14.00 5.72
N GLU A 44 6.55 14.67 6.59
CA GLU A 44 7.99 14.84 6.45
C GLU A 44 8.70 13.49 6.29
N GLN A 45 8.27 12.48 7.05
CA GLN A 45 8.86 11.13 7.01
C GLN A 45 8.43 10.28 5.82
N ILE A 46 7.19 10.42 5.33
CA ILE A 46 6.63 9.49 4.34
C ILE A 46 6.57 10.01 2.91
N HIS A 47 6.61 11.33 2.69
CA HIS A 47 6.28 11.94 1.39
C HIS A 47 7.18 11.48 0.24
N ASP A 48 8.46 11.21 0.52
CA ASP A 48 9.47 10.74 -0.43
C ASP A 48 9.35 9.23 -0.71
N LYS A 49 8.56 8.50 0.09
CA LYS A 49 8.39 7.05 0.01
C LYS A 49 7.12 6.61 -0.68
N VAL A 50 6.16 7.53 -0.88
CA VAL A 50 4.83 7.24 -1.44
C VAL A 50 4.92 6.52 -2.78
N PHE A 51 5.77 6.98 -3.69
CA PHE A 51 5.90 6.34 -5.00
C PHE A 51 6.50 4.93 -4.90
N HIS A 52 7.53 4.75 -4.07
CA HIS A 52 8.16 3.44 -3.87
C HIS A 52 7.21 2.46 -3.17
N TYR A 53 6.35 2.95 -2.27
CA TYR A 53 5.27 2.16 -1.67
C TYR A 53 4.31 1.63 -2.73
N GLU A 54 3.80 2.50 -3.61
CA GLU A 54 2.90 2.09 -4.69
C GLU A 54 3.57 1.11 -5.65
N LEU A 55 4.88 1.27 -5.94
CA LEU A 55 5.62 0.32 -6.77
C LEU A 55 5.73 -1.06 -6.10
N LEU A 56 6.05 -1.09 -4.80
CA LEU A 56 6.09 -2.34 -4.04
C LEU A 56 4.71 -3.00 -4.02
N GLU A 57 3.66 -2.24 -3.72
CA GLU A 57 2.28 -2.72 -3.74
C GLU A 57 1.91 -3.28 -5.12
N ASN A 58 2.27 -2.59 -6.19
CA ASN A 58 2.03 -3.04 -7.56
C ASN A 58 2.68 -4.39 -7.85
N HIS A 59 3.95 -4.54 -7.47
CA HIS A 59 4.70 -5.78 -7.62
C HIS A 59 4.04 -6.94 -6.86
N LEU A 60 3.67 -6.71 -5.59
CA LEU A 60 3.07 -7.74 -4.74
C LEU A 60 1.68 -8.16 -5.25
N TYR A 61 0.85 -7.22 -5.69
CA TYR A 61 -0.43 -7.56 -6.32
C TYR A 61 -0.27 -8.31 -7.64
N LYS A 62 0.70 -7.93 -8.49
CA LYS A 62 0.97 -8.66 -9.73
C LYS A 62 1.36 -10.11 -9.47
N ASN A 63 2.21 -10.36 -8.47
CA ASN A 63 2.62 -11.71 -8.09
C ASN A 63 1.43 -12.52 -7.58
N LEU A 64 0.71 -11.99 -6.58
CA LEU A 64 -0.47 -12.63 -6.02
C LEU A 64 -1.50 -12.95 -7.10
N LEU A 65 -1.85 -11.96 -7.93
CA LEU A 65 -2.87 -12.12 -8.96
C LEU A 65 -2.41 -13.05 -10.08
N GLY A 66 -1.11 -13.13 -10.35
CA GLY A 66 -0.54 -14.16 -11.24
C GLY A 66 -0.78 -15.57 -10.70
N GLU A 67 -0.53 -15.80 -9.42
CA GLU A 67 -0.79 -17.09 -8.76
C GLU A 67 -2.29 -17.41 -8.70
N VAL A 68 -3.13 -16.43 -8.37
CA VAL A 68 -4.59 -16.56 -8.37
C VAL A 68 -5.12 -16.92 -9.76
N VAL A 69 -4.60 -16.27 -10.81
CA VAL A 69 -4.99 -16.57 -12.19
C VAL A 69 -4.62 -17.98 -12.59
N ALA A 70 -3.45 -18.48 -12.16
CA ALA A 70 -3.03 -19.86 -12.40
C ALA A 70 -3.90 -20.86 -11.63
N LEU A 71 -4.25 -20.56 -10.38
CA LEU A 71 -5.06 -21.42 -9.52
C LEU A 71 -6.52 -21.55 -10.00
N LEU A 72 -7.12 -20.45 -10.43
CA LEU A 72 -8.53 -20.39 -10.81
C LEU A 72 -8.79 -20.68 -12.29
N ASP A 73 -7.73 -20.95 -13.08
CA ASP A 73 -7.90 -21.25 -14.50
C ASP A 73 -8.73 -22.52 -14.71
N GLY A 74 -9.78 -22.41 -15.52
CA GLY A 74 -10.71 -23.50 -15.78
C GLY A 74 -11.58 -23.93 -14.57
N ALA A 75 -11.49 -23.25 -13.42
CA ALA A 75 -12.24 -23.61 -12.22
C ALA A 75 -13.75 -23.29 -12.32
N THR A 76 -14.15 -22.41 -13.24
CA THR A 76 -15.54 -21.98 -13.44
C THR A 76 -15.92 -21.88 -14.92
N PRO A 77 -17.21 -22.01 -15.28
CA PRO A 77 -17.69 -21.78 -16.65
C PRO A 77 -17.33 -20.38 -17.19
N PRO A 78 -17.16 -20.19 -18.51
CA PRO A 78 -16.72 -18.92 -19.09
C PRO A 78 -17.63 -17.72 -18.79
N GLN A 79 -18.91 -17.93 -18.58
CA GLN A 79 -19.87 -16.87 -18.26
C GLN A 79 -19.91 -16.49 -16.77
N HIS A 80 -19.18 -17.23 -15.92
CA HIS A 80 -19.11 -16.94 -14.50
C HIS A 80 -18.29 -15.67 -14.24
N GLU A 81 -18.69 -14.85 -13.26
CA GLU A 81 -18.03 -13.57 -12.96
C GLU A 81 -16.53 -13.73 -12.65
N VAL A 82 -16.15 -14.85 -12.03
CA VAL A 82 -14.75 -15.25 -11.83
C VAL A 82 -14.02 -15.35 -13.17
N ALA A 83 -14.52 -16.12 -14.13
CA ALA A 83 -13.88 -16.29 -15.44
C ALA A 83 -13.72 -14.95 -16.18
N VAL A 84 -14.74 -14.08 -16.13
CA VAL A 84 -14.67 -12.72 -16.71
C VAL A 84 -13.57 -11.89 -16.05
N THR A 85 -13.49 -11.93 -14.71
CA THR A 85 -12.48 -11.21 -13.93
C THR A 85 -11.06 -11.72 -14.25
N LEU A 86 -10.89 -13.03 -14.42
CA LEU A 86 -9.61 -13.63 -14.79
C LEU A 86 -9.11 -13.17 -16.18
N VAL A 87 -10.02 -12.97 -17.14
CA VAL A 87 -9.65 -12.44 -18.47
C VAL A 87 -9.16 -11.00 -18.39
N ALA A 88 -9.85 -10.15 -17.61
CA ALA A 88 -9.42 -8.78 -17.36
C ALA A 88 -8.03 -8.74 -16.69
N LEU A 89 -7.83 -9.56 -15.66
CA LEU A 89 -6.56 -9.68 -14.94
C LEU A 89 -5.41 -10.11 -15.86
N ARG A 90 -5.61 -11.14 -16.69
CA ARG A 90 -4.58 -11.58 -17.66
C ARG A 90 -4.16 -10.46 -18.59
N THR A 91 -5.12 -9.67 -19.06
CA THR A 91 -4.87 -8.54 -19.95
C THR A 91 -4.04 -7.47 -19.24
N GLN A 92 -4.40 -7.13 -18.01
CA GLN A 92 -3.67 -6.17 -17.18
C GLN A 92 -2.24 -6.65 -16.83
N LEU A 93 -2.08 -7.91 -16.44
CA LEU A 93 -0.78 -8.49 -16.09
C LEU A 93 0.15 -8.60 -17.31
N ALA A 94 -0.39 -8.87 -18.50
CA ALA A 94 0.38 -8.91 -19.74
C ALA A 94 0.92 -7.53 -20.15
N ALA A 95 0.16 -6.46 -19.89
CA ALA A 95 0.53 -5.09 -20.28
C ALA A 95 1.66 -4.48 -19.42
N GLY A 96 2.06 -5.11 -18.31
CA GLY A 96 2.76 -4.44 -17.21
C GLY A 96 4.21 -4.85 -16.94
N LYS A 97 4.90 -5.53 -17.85
CA LYS A 97 6.19 -6.19 -17.52
C LYS A 97 7.44 -5.30 -17.54
N GLU A 98 7.56 -4.26 -18.37
CA GLU A 98 8.90 -3.69 -18.63
C GLU A 98 9.20 -2.29 -18.05
N ASP A 99 8.23 -1.40 -17.82
CA ASP A 99 8.55 0.01 -17.47
C ASP A 99 7.72 0.60 -16.33
N THR A 100 7.21 -0.21 -15.41
CA THR A 100 6.29 0.30 -14.36
C THR A 100 6.91 1.43 -13.52
N HIS A 101 8.21 1.33 -13.22
CA HIS A 101 8.96 2.35 -12.47
C HIS A 101 9.18 3.65 -13.25
N LEU A 102 8.99 3.65 -14.57
CA LEU A 102 9.06 4.83 -15.43
C LEU A 102 7.69 5.50 -15.62
N ARG A 103 6.60 4.90 -15.09
CA ARG A 103 5.25 5.45 -15.21
C ARG A 103 5.00 6.51 -14.13
N PRO A 104 4.13 7.51 -14.41
CA PRO A 104 3.71 8.47 -13.41
C PRO A 104 3.04 7.80 -12.20
N TYR A 105 3.18 8.41 -11.02
CA TYR A 105 2.55 7.95 -9.78
C TYR A 105 1.06 7.60 -9.92
N HIS A 106 0.27 8.48 -10.54
CA HIS A 106 -1.18 8.26 -10.69
C HIS A 106 -1.52 7.04 -11.54
N PHE A 107 -0.65 6.67 -12.49
CA PHE A 107 -0.81 5.47 -13.29
C PHE A 107 -0.61 4.21 -12.43
N VAL A 108 0.48 4.18 -11.63
CA VAL A 108 0.79 3.05 -10.75
C VAL A 108 -0.31 2.87 -9.70
N ARG A 109 -0.72 3.96 -9.05
CA ARG A 109 -1.82 3.94 -8.08
C ARG A 109 -3.13 3.48 -8.70
N GLY A 110 -3.48 3.99 -9.89
CA GLY A 110 -4.69 3.56 -10.59
C GLY A 110 -4.66 2.06 -10.92
N ALA A 111 -3.51 1.54 -11.35
CA ALA A 111 -3.35 0.11 -11.60
C ALA A 111 -3.50 -0.72 -10.31
N ASN A 112 -2.97 -0.25 -9.17
CA ASN A 112 -3.13 -0.90 -7.87
C ASN A 112 -4.60 -0.97 -7.46
N GLU A 113 -5.34 0.12 -7.58
CA GLU A 113 -6.78 0.15 -7.26
C GLU A 113 -7.58 -0.81 -8.15
N THR A 114 -7.33 -0.84 -9.45
CA THR A 114 -7.97 -1.83 -10.35
C THR A 114 -7.65 -3.28 -9.94
N MET A 115 -6.41 -3.57 -9.56
CA MET A 115 -6.01 -4.90 -9.06
C MET A 115 -6.73 -5.25 -7.75
N LYS A 116 -6.86 -4.30 -6.82
CA LYS A 116 -7.63 -4.46 -5.57
C LYS A 116 -9.09 -4.75 -5.85
N GLU A 117 -9.71 -4.02 -6.76
CA GLU A 117 -11.11 -4.25 -7.17
C GLU A 117 -11.31 -5.65 -7.74
N HIS A 118 -10.43 -6.10 -8.63
CA HIS A 118 -10.49 -7.45 -9.16
C HIS A 118 -10.31 -8.51 -8.07
N LEU A 119 -9.37 -8.34 -7.14
CA LEU A 119 -9.19 -9.24 -6.01
C LEU A 119 -10.46 -9.30 -5.12
N CYS A 120 -11.06 -8.15 -4.82
CA CYS A 120 -12.31 -8.06 -4.06
C CYS A 120 -13.46 -8.80 -4.77
N THR A 121 -13.57 -8.69 -6.09
CA THR A 121 -14.56 -9.43 -6.88
C THR A 121 -14.34 -10.94 -6.80
N LEU A 122 -13.09 -11.40 -6.86
CA LEU A 122 -12.75 -12.82 -6.72
C LEU A 122 -13.06 -13.35 -5.32
N ILE A 123 -12.72 -12.59 -4.27
CA ILE A 123 -13.04 -12.94 -2.87
C ILE A 123 -14.56 -13.02 -2.67
N ARG A 124 -15.32 -12.07 -3.21
CA ARG A 124 -16.78 -12.06 -3.10
C ARG A 124 -17.42 -13.29 -3.76
N ASN A 125 -16.85 -13.73 -4.87
CA ASN A 125 -17.35 -14.89 -5.64
C ASN A 125 -16.75 -16.22 -5.19
N GLN A 126 -15.84 -16.22 -4.21
CA GLN A 126 -15.22 -17.41 -3.65
C GLN A 126 -16.21 -18.50 -3.21
N PRO A 127 -17.40 -18.20 -2.62
CA PRO A 127 -18.35 -19.25 -2.22
C PRO A 127 -18.88 -20.11 -3.37
N ALA A 128 -18.81 -19.61 -4.61
CA ALA A 128 -19.23 -20.35 -5.81
C ALA A 128 -18.13 -21.28 -6.38
N LEU A 129 -16.91 -21.23 -5.82
CA LEU A 129 -15.80 -22.09 -6.25
C LEU A 129 -15.93 -23.51 -5.66
N PRO A 130 -15.38 -24.53 -6.35
CA PRO A 130 -15.26 -25.88 -5.79
C PRO A 130 -14.49 -25.87 -4.46
N GLY A 131 -14.89 -26.72 -3.51
CA GLY A 131 -14.31 -26.77 -2.15
C GLY A 131 -12.76 -26.79 -2.10
N PRO A 132 -12.08 -27.70 -2.82
CA PRO A 132 -10.62 -27.76 -2.83
C PRO A 132 -9.94 -26.51 -3.42
N VAL A 133 -10.57 -25.89 -4.44
CA VAL A 133 -10.07 -24.66 -5.07
C VAL A 133 -10.23 -23.50 -4.10
N ARG A 134 -11.36 -23.43 -3.39
CA ARG A 134 -11.62 -22.42 -2.37
C ARG A 134 -10.60 -22.47 -1.24
N GLU A 135 -10.27 -23.66 -0.74
CA GLU A 135 -9.26 -23.85 0.31
C GLU A 135 -7.86 -23.42 -0.15
N SER A 136 -7.51 -23.76 -1.39
CA SER A 136 -6.23 -23.35 -1.99
C SER A 136 -6.17 -21.83 -2.18
N PHE A 137 -7.29 -21.20 -2.57
CA PHE A 137 -7.39 -19.76 -2.73
C PHE A 137 -7.25 -19.05 -1.37
N ASP A 138 -7.90 -19.54 -0.32
CA ASP A 138 -7.72 -19.03 1.05
C ASP A 138 -6.27 -19.17 1.53
N ALA A 139 -5.65 -20.33 1.29
CA ALA A 139 -4.28 -20.59 1.69
C ALA A 139 -3.30 -19.61 1.03
N LEU A 140 -3.56 -19.22 -0.23
CA LEU A 140 -2.79 -18.23 -0.96
C LEU A 140 -3.00 -16.81 -0.41
N LEU A 141 -4.24 -16.42 -0.06
CA LEU A 141 -4.55 -15.07 0.40
C LEU A 141 -4.09 -14.77 1.83
N ARG A 142 -4.13 -15.76 2.73
CA ARG A 142 -3.80 -15.58 4.15
C ARG A 142 -2.42 -14.95 4.42
N PRO A 143 -1.30 -15.47 3.87
CA PRO A 143 0.01 -14.88 4.11
C PRO A 143 0.08 -13.46 3.51
N PHE A 144 -0.48 -13.24 2.32
CA PHE A 144 -0.51 -11.92 1.69
C PHE A 144 -1.21 -10.87 2.56
N PHE A 145 -2.39 -11.17 3.10
CA PHE A 145 -3.12 -10.21 3.93
C PHE A 145 -2.43 -9.95 5.28
N ARG A 146 -1.73 -10.94 5.84
CA ARG A 146 -0.91 -10.71 7.05
C ARG A 146 0.24 -9.75 6.77
N GLU A 147 0.93 -9.92 5.65
CA GLU A 147 2.02 -9.02 5.26
C GLU A 147 1.50 -7.63 4.89
N LEU A 148 0.33 -7.55 4.22
CA LEU A 148 -0.36 -6.28 3.95
C LEU A 148 -0.67 -5.53 5.24
N GLU A 149 -1.24 -6.22 6.24
CA GLU A 149 -1.55 -5.61 7.54
C GLU A 149 -0.29 -5.01 8.20
N VAL A 150 0.81 -5.76 8.23
CA VAL A 150 2.09 -5.25 8.78
C VAL A 150 2.57 -4.03 8.01
N ARG A 151 2.48 -4.05 6.68
CA ARG A 151 2.93 -2.96 5.82
C ARG A 151 2.09 -1.69 6.01
N GLU A 152 0.76 -1.81 6.02
CA GLU A 152 -0.15 -0.68 6.26
C GLU A 152 0.05 -0.09 7.65
N ARG A 153 0.26 -0.93 8.67
CA ARG A 153 0.54 -0.47 10.04
C ARG A 153 1.90 0.23 10.13
N ALA A 154 2.94 -0.29 9.47
CA ALA A 154 4.25 0.35 9.39
C ALA A 154 4.20 1.69 8.64
N TRP A 155 3.37 1.80 7.59
CA TRP A 155 3.15 3.05 6.85
C TRP A 155 2.62 4.17 7.76
N VAL A 156 1.69 3.84 8.66
CA VAL A 156 1.09 4.80 9.61
C VAL A 156 1.79 4.87 10.96
N LYS A 157 2.83 4.05 11.19
CA LYS A 157 3.60 3.98 12.45
C LYS A 157 4.04 5.36 12.96
N PRO A 158 4.52 6.31 12.12
CA PRO A 158 4.96 7.60 12.62
C PRO A 158 3.86 8.50 13.17
N LEU A 159 2.57 8.18 12.95
CA LEU A 159 1.47 8.88 13.60
C LEU A 159 1.37 8.57 15.09
N GLY A 160 2.00 7.49 15.57
CA GLY A 160 2.03 7.13 17.00
C GLY A 160 0.72 6.56 17.55
N PHE A 161 -0.22 6.18 16.68
CA PHE A 161 -1.51 5.60 17.10
C PHE A 161 -1.49 4.08 17.27
N ASP A 162 -0.44 3.39 16.80
CA ASP A 162 -0.35 1.93 16.91
C ASP A 162 0.14 1.51 18.31
N ALA A 163 -0.71 0.79 19.05
CA ALA A 163 -0.40 0.34 20.41
C ALA A 163 0.79 -0.65 20.49
N LYS A 164 1.20 -1.22 19.36
CA LYS A 164 2.31 -2.17 19.24
C LYS A 164 3.33 -1.67 18.21
N ALA A 165 3.56 -0.35 18.15
CA ALA A 165 4.51 0.25 17.22
C ALA A 165 5.93 -0.35 17.32
N ASP A 166 6.35 -0.77 18.52
CA ASP A 166 7.67 -1.38 18.77
C ASP A 166 7.83 -2.76 18.09
N GLU A 167 6.73 -3.43 17.76
CA GLU A 167 6.74 -4.72 17.05
C GLU A 167 6.78 -4.54 15.51
N LEU A 168 6.61 -3.30 15.02
CA LEU A 168 6.54 -3.00 13.59
C LEU A 168 7.89 -2.53 13.05
N PRO A 169 8.30 -2.99 11.86
CA PRO A 169 9.48 -2.46 11.19
C PRO A 169 9.28 -1.00 10.81
N ASP A 170 10.38 -0.29 10.61
CA ASP A 170 10.31 1.04 9.99
C ASP A 170 9.99 0.91 8.50
N ILE A 171 9.31 1.92 7.94
CA ILE A 171 8.91 1.89 6.54
C ILE A 171 10.11 1.79 5.59
N ASP A 172 11.28 2.32 5.98
CA ASP A 172 12.52 2.19 5.23
C ASP A 172 13.03 0.75 5.17
N GLU A 173 12.89 -0.02 6.24
CA GLU A 173 13.30 -1.42 6.29
C GLU A 173 12.40 -2.32 5.44
N LEU A 174 11.13 -1.91 5.28
CA LEU A 174 10.18 -2.58 4.39
C LEU A 174 10.47 -2.27 2.93
N LEU A 175 10.69 -0.99 2.61
CA LEU A 175 10.85 -0.53 1.24
C LEU A 175 12.25 -0.80 0.68
N TYR A 176 13.30 -0.71 1.50
CA TYR A 176 14.65 -0.70 0.98
C TYR A 176 15.53 -1.80 1.57
N ARG A 177 16.45 -2.28 0.74
CA ARG A 177 17.56 -3.14 1.14
C ARG A 177 18.81 -2.69 0.40
N ASP A 178 19.89 -2.42 1.14
CA ASP A 178 21.16 -1.95 0.58
C ASP A 178 20.99 -0.69 -0.31
N GLY A 179 20.08 0.21 0.09
CA GLY A 179 19.78 1.46 -0.63
C GLY A 179 18.96 1.29 -1.92
N LYS A 180 18.41 0.10 -2.19
CA LYS A 180 17.57 -0.18 -3.35
C LYS A 180 16.17 -0.60 -2.93
N LEU A 181 15.17 -0.26 -3.74
CA LEU A 181 13.79 -0.72 -3.56
C LEU A 181 13.78 -2.26 -3.56
N ARG A 182 13.26 -2.84 -2.48
CA ARG A 182 13.16 -4.28 -2.28
C ARG A 182 11.88 -4.78 -2.93
N PHE A 183 12.01 -5.64 -3.93
CA PHE A 183 10.89 -6.39 -4.50
C PHE A 183 10.99 -7.86 -4.08
N PRO A 184 10.18 -8.33 -3.12
CA PRO A 184 10.18 -9.75 -2.72
C PRO A 184 9.90 -10.66 -3.93
N GLY A 185 10.72 -11.69 -4.12
CA GLY A 185 10.59 -12.62 -5.25
C GLY A 185 11.12 -12.12 -6.60
N ALA A 186 11.69 -10.91 -6.67
CA ALA A 186 12.52 -10.51 -7.81
C ALA A 186 13.94 -11.09 -7.61
N ALA A 187 14.41 -11.87 -8.59
CA ALA A 187 15.76 -12.40 -8.65
C ALA A 187 16.78 -11.33 -9.05
#